data_AF-A0A507E4M0-F1
#
_entry.id   AF-A0A507E4M0-F1
#
_cell.length_a   1.000
_cell.length_b   1.000
_cell.length_c   1.000
_cell.angle_alpha   90.00
_cell.angle_beta   90.00
_cell.angle_gamma   90.00
#
_symmetry.space_group_name_H-M   'P 1'
#
loop_
_entity.id
_entity.type
_entity.pdbx_description
1 polymer ?
#
loop_
_entity_poly.entity_id
_entity_poly.type
_entity_poly.pdbx_seq_one_letter_code
_entity_poly.pdbx_strand_id
1 'polypeptide(L)'
;MHLPRTLPLSLPTFSRRTLATHLPSGGPLGTHASFPVSATPSEFTITPRNGFLPLHDPLTTLPPRYAALESLLTRMPLTRMDTHQPGLLATGDFGPAVKDELPLYDVSSETDPRVLTALFRDYTFAASAYLLEPCDLHNRQRGQVAGGGDGTYGLGRSVLPKNLAVPMVQVAAKLGAKPFMEYAQSYALYNYARVDAGKGLEYDNLKLIRAFSGMESEHGFILVHVAMVAHTGAQVAATVNALNAAAAHDRAAFNTHLIAMRTALQHINAQMETMWRHSSPADYLKFRTFIMGTKNQPMFPRGVVYEGVSDQPTFYRGESGANDSIVPTLDNFLAVTENMPENALTEILRDFRSYRPENHTLWLQWVEERAKTLGVRQFALADPNSAVLYLSLLDQLREFRARHWNFTKQYILKHTRHPTATGGSPIVTWLPNQLSVVLSAMTQTATAIGNNTTSSASPLTTENRHLAQELLENAATQQRILDREVRELKLRFEHQDEADTDWSRAEVAAQA
;
A
#
# COMPACT_ATOMS: atom_id res chain seq x y z
N MET A 1 -17.29 -54.36 -5.83
CA MET A 1 -15.95 -53.77 -5.83
C MET A 1 -16.09 -52.29 -6.14
N HIS A 2 -15.76 -51.45 -5.16
CA HIS A 2 -16.10 -50.03 -5.10
C HIS A 2 -15.18 -49.14 -5.95
N LEU A 3 -15.78 -48.25 -6.74
CA LEU A 3 -15.17 -47.01 -7.23
C LEU A 3 -15.65 -45.86 -6.31
N PRO A 4 -14.77 -44.96 -5.84
CA PRO A 4 -15.19 -43.86 -5.00
C PRO A 4 -15.75 -42.70 -5.83
N ARG A 5 -16.90 -42.18 -5.37
CA ARG A 5 -17.57 -40.98 -5.87
C ARG A 5 -16.75 -39.73 -5.52
N THR A 6 -16.49 -38.89 -6.50
CA THR A 6 -16.04 -37.51 -6.31
C THR A 6 -17.21 -36.62 -5.87
N LEU A 7 -17.03 -35.89 -4.77
CA LEU A 7 -17.95 -34.84 -4.30
C LEU A 7 -17.61 -33.53 -5.03
N PRO A 8 -18.59 -32.78 -5.57
CA PRO A 8 -18.34 -31.43 -6.08
C PRO A 8 -18.29 -30.44 -4.91
N LEU A 9 -17.21 -29.66 -4.82
CA LEU A 9 -17.14 -28.48 -3.97
C LEU A 9 -18.03 -27.38 -4.55
N SER A 10 -19.17 -27.14 -3.92
CA SER A 10 -20.06 -26.00 -4.21
C SER A 10 -19.47 -24.70 -3.65
N LEU A 11 -19.33 -23.70 -4.50
CA LEU A 11 -19.04 -22.30 -4.11
C LEU A 11 -20.19 -21.74 -3.24
N PRO A 12 -19.91 -21.00 -2.16
CA PRO A 12 -20.97 -20.44 -1.32
C PRO A 12 -21.63 -19.24 -2.01
N THR A 13 -22.94 -19.34 -2.20
CA THR A 13 -23.84 -18.23 -2.53
C THR A 13 -23.95 -17.28 -1.33
N PHE A 14 -23.61 -15.99 -1.53
CA PHE A 14 -23.82 -14.95 -0.52
C PHE A 14 -25.32 -14.71 -0.30
N SER A 15 -25.85 -15.19 0.83
CA SER A 15 -27.19 -14.84 1.31
C SER A 15 -27.10 -13.55 2.14
N ARG A 16 -27.80 -12.49 1.70
CA ARG A 16 -28.08 -11.31 2.52
C ARG A 16 -28.90 -11.76 3.75
N ARG A 17 -28.27 -11.78 4.93
CA ARG A 17 -28.99 -11.84 6.21
C ARG A 17 -28.69 -10.58 7.01
N THR A 18 -29.74 -9.79 7.19
CA THR A 18 -29.92 -8.79 8.24
C THR A 18 -29.66 -9.40 9.60
N LEU A 19 -28.80 -8.77 10.41
CA LEU A 19 -28.59 -9.14 11.81
C LEU A 19 -28.57 -7.87 12.68
N ALA A 20 -29.74 -7.58 13.25
CA ALA A 20 -29.82 -7.01 14.58
C ALA A 20 -29.75 -8.19 15.57
N THR A 21 -28.87 -8.12 16.58
CA THR A 21 -29.12 -8.59 17.98
C THR A 21 -27.88 -8.44 18.87
N HIS A 22 -28.10 -7.72 19.98
CA HIS A 22 -27.56 -7.85 21.35
C HIS A 22 -26.07 -8.14 21.63
N LEU A 23 -25.43 -7.16 22.28
CA LEU A 23 -24.16 -7.24 23.01
C LEU A 23 -24.34 -7.95 24.38
N PRO A 24 -23.35 -8.73 24.88
CA PRO A 24 -23.35 -9.23 26.24
C PRO A 24 -22.79 -8.21 27.24
N SER A 25 -23.36 -8.21 28.43
CA SER A 25 -23.02 -7.39 29.59
C SER A 25 -21.91 -7.99 30.48
N GLY A 26 -20.98 -7.14 30.95
CA GLY A 26 -20.43 -7.23 32.31
C GLY A 26 -18.94 -7.57 32.50
N GLY A 27 -18.10 -6.54 32.69
CA GLY A 27 -16.74 -6.56 33.26
C GLY A 27 -16.18 -5.12 33.35
N PRO A 28 -15.42 -4.71 34.39
CA PRO A 28 -15.20 -3.29 34.70
C PRO A 28 -14.18 -2.55 33.80
N LEU A 29 -14.61 -1.34 33.42
CA LEU A 29 -14.16 -0.28 32.49
C LEU A 29 -12.72 0.31 32.50
N GLY A 30 -12.30 0.85 31.33
CA GLY A 30 -11.25 1.88 31.14
C GLY A 30 -11.17 2.54 29.72
N THR A 31 -11.89 3.65 29.51
CA THR A 31 -11.64 4.86 28.67
C THR A 31 -11.16 4.88 27.19
N HIS A 32 -11.18 3.83 26.38
CA HIS A 32 -10.95 3.99 24.93
C HIS A 32 -12.04 3.29 24.10
N ALA A 33 -12.60 4.00 23.11
CA ALA A 33 -13.45 3.39 22.10
C ALA A 33 -12.67 2.23 21.45
N SER A 34 -13.14 1.00 21.65
CA SER A 34 -12.63 -0.18 20.96
C SER A 34 -13.02 -0.06 19.49
N PHE A 35 -12.05 0.22 18.61
CA PHE A 35 -12.29 0.08 17.17
C PHE A 35 -12.35 -1.41 16.79
N PRO A 36 -13.05 -1.77 15.72
CA PRO A 36 -13.25 -3.17 15.35
C PRO A 36 -11.93 -3.89 15.05
N VAL A 37 -11.84 -5.14 15.50
CA VAL A 37 -10.74 -6.08 15.19
C VAL A 37 -11.36 -7.37 14.65
N SER A 38 -10.71 -7.97 13.67
CA SER A 38 -11.09 -9.27 13.10
C SER A 38 -11.16 -10.34 14.18
N ALA A 39 -12.07 -11.27 14.01
CA ALA A 39 -12.16 -12.46 14.86
C ALA A 39 -11.01 -13.45 14.61
N THR A 40 -10.32 -13.34 13.47
CA THR A 40 -9.20 -14.20 13.11
C THR A 40 -7.88 -13.60 13.63
N PRO A 41 -7.03 -14.38 14.32
CA PRO A 41 -5.71 -13.92 14.72
C PRO A 41 -4.89 -13.41 13.52
N SER A 42 -4.32 -12.22 13.64
CA SER A 42 -3.54 -11.58 12.58
C SER A 42 -2.35 -10.83 13.15
N GLU A 43 -1.21 -10.95 12.48
CA GLU A 43 -0.02 -10.14 12.79
C GLU A 43 -0.28 -8.65 12.56
N PHE A 44 -1.19 -8.26 11.67
CA PHE A 44 -1.50 -6.86 11.36
C PHE A 44 -2.68 -6.33 12.16
N THR A 45 -2.67 -6.55 13.48
CA THR A 45 -3.63 -5.95 14.40
C THR A 45 -3.15 -4.57 14.83
N ILE A 46 -4.00 -3.56 14.66
CA ILE A 46 -3.65 -2.17 14.96
C ILE A 46 -3.65 -1.92 16.46
N THR A 47 -2.55 -1.33 16.95
CA THR A 47 -2.43 -0.88 18.34
C THR A 47 -1.79 0.50 18.40
N PRO A 48 -1.96 1.28 19.48
CA PRO A 48 -1.22 2.52 19.68
C PRO A 48 0.31 2.35 19.71
N ARG A 49 0.80 1.13 19.95
CA ARG A 49 2.24 0.81 19.98
C ARG A 49 2.79 0.52 18.59
N ASN A 50 2.12 -0.35 17.84
CA ASN A 50 2.60 -0.86 16.55
C ASN A 50 2.07 -0.05 15.37
N GLY A 51 0.98 0.72 15.56
CA GLY A 51 0.30 1.38 14.45
C GLY A 51 -0.12 0.36 13.40
N PHE A 52 0.40 0.52 12.18
CA PHE A 52 0.15 -0.40 11.05
C PHE A 52 1.29 -1.42 10.83
N LEU A 53 2.29 -1.50 11.71
CA LEU A 53 3.29 -2.56 11.68
C LEU A 53 2.73 -3.88 12.26
N PRO A 54 3.36 -5.02 11.95
CA PRO A 54 3.00 -6.27 12.59
C PRO A 54 3.18 -6.20 14.12
N LEU A 55 2.41 -7.00 14.85
CA LEU A 55 2.46 -7.14 16.30
C LEU A 55 3.82 -7.63 16.79
N HIS A 56 4.43 -8.54 16.03
CA HIS A 56 5.74 -9.12 16.31
C HIS A 56 6.71 -8.84 15.17
N ASP A 57 8.01 -8.87 15.49
CA ASP A 57 9.03 -8.83 14.46
C ASP A 57 8.84 -10.03 13.49
N PRO A 58 8.95 -9.81 12.16
CA PRO A 58 8.74 -10.85 11.16
C PRO A 58 9.64 -12.07 11.35
N LEU A 59 9.15 -13.26 11.00
CA LEU A 59 10.00 -14.45 10.96
C LEU A 59 11.05 -14.29 9.85
N THR A 60 12.32 -14.35 10.25
CA THR A 60 13.48 -14.23 9.37
C THR A 60 13.85 -15.54 8.68
N THR A 61 13.40 -16.66 9.23
CA THR A 61 13.67 -18.01 8.72
C THR A 61 12.41 -18.83 8.84
N LEU A 62 12.04 -19.51 7.76
CA LEU A 62 10.88 -20.40 7.77
C LEU A 62 11.14 -21.66 8.63
N PRO A 63 10.09 -22.30 9.15
CA PRO A 63 10.20 -23.61 9.80
C PRO A 63 10.95 -24.64 8.93
N PRO A 64 11.76 -25.56 9.52
CA PRO A 64 12.63 -26.46 8.78
C PRO A 64 11.97 -27.29 7.67
N ARG A 65 10.68 -27.63 7.82
CA ARG A 65 9.93 -28.35 6.77
C ARG A 65 9.82 -27.59 5.45
N TYR A 66 10.01 -26.26 5.45
CA TYR A 66 9.96 -25.40 4.26
C TYR A 66 11.36 -25.04 3.74
N ALA A 67 12.40 -25.78 4.14
CA ALA A 67 13.80 -25.46 3.84
C ALA A 67 14.10 -25.32 2.33
N ALA A 68 13.39 -26.03 1.44
CA ALA A 68 13.60 -25.87 0.00
C ALA A 68 13.14 -24.49 -0.50
N LEU A 69 12.04 -23.95 0.04
CA LEU A 69 11.57 -22.59 -0.30
C LEU A 69 12.55 -21.55 0.25
N GLU A 70 13.00 -21.69 1.49
CA GLU A 70 14.01 -20.83 2.11
C GLU A 70 15.30 -20.80 1.27
N SER A 71 15.81 -21.97 0.86
CA SER A 71 16.99 -22.10 0.02
C SER A 71 16.81 -21.43 -1.34
N LEU A 72 15.67 -21.65 -2.02
CA LEU A 72 15.37 -21.01 -3.30
C LEU A 72 15.38 -19.48 -3.17
N LEU A 73 14.68 -18.93 -2.18
CA LEU A 73 14.61 -17.48 -1.96
C LEU A 73 15.95 -16.86 -1.56
N THR A 74 16.81 -17.60 -0.85
CA THR A 74 18.18 -17.14 -0.52
C THR A 74 19.04 -17.02 -1.78
N ARG A 75 18.87 -17.92 -2.75
CA ARG A 75 19.61 -17.94 -4.02
C ARG A 75 18.96 -17.11 -5.13
N MET A 76 17.69 -16.72 -4.96
CA MET A 76 16.88 -16.03 -5.96
C MET A 76 17.44 -14.68 -6.44
N PRO A 77 17.88 -13.74 -5.58
CA PRO A 77 18.10 -12.36 -6.00
C PRO A 77 19.11 -12.21 -7.14
N LEU A 78 19.05 -11.10 -7.89
CA LEU A 78 20.06 -10.77 -8.91
C LEU A 78 21.47 -10.80 -8.31
N THR A 79 21.65 -10.12 -7.18
CA THR A 79 22.85 -10.19 -6.36
C THR A 79 22.48 -10.77 -5.02
N ARG A 80 23.06 -11.92 -4.66
CA ARG A 80 22.73 -12.57 -3.40
C ARG A 80 23.18 -11.76 -2.21
N MET A 81 22.33 -11.65 -1.19
CA MET A 81 22.61 -10.85 0.02
C MET A 81 23.68 -11.48 0.93
N ASP A 82 23.90 -12.79 0.83
CA ASP A 82 24.81 -13.56 1.69
C ASP A 82 26.26 -13.62 1.16
N THR A 83 26.41 -13.65 -0.16
CA THR A 83 27.68 -13.93 -0.85
C THR A 83 28.08 -12.83 -1.83
N HIS A 84 27.17 -11.90 -2.12
CA HIS A 84 27.33 -10.86 -3.15
C HIS A 84 27.66 -11.40 -4.56
N GLN A 85 27.39 -12.69 -4.80
CA GLN A 85 27.52 -13.33 -6.10
C GLN A 85 26.21 -13.24 -6.89
N PRO A 86 26.26 -13.40 -8.22
CA PRO A 86 25.05 -13.55 -9.03
C PRO A 86 24.15 -14.68 -8.49
N GLY A 87 22.86 -14.40 -8.34
CA GLY A 87 21.86 -15.42 -8.00
C GLY A 87 21.06 -15.89 -9.21
N LEU A 88 20.00 -16.66 -8.94
CA LEU A 88 19.22 -17.36 -9.98
C LEU A 88 18.53 -16.39 -10.94
N LEU A 89 18.01 -15.26 -10.46
CA LEU A 89 17.43 -14.24 -11.32
C LEU A 89 18.48 -13.59 -12.24
N ALA A 90 19.74 -13.50 -11.81
CA ALA A 90 20.77 -12.89 -12.64
C ALA A 90 21.06 -13.74 -13.87
N THR A 91 21.06 -15.07 -13.74
CA THR A 91 21.32 -16.05 -14.81
C THR A 91 20.07 -16.47 -15.58
N GLY A 92 18.87 -16.24 -15.04
CA GLY A 92 17.61 -16.67 -15.64
C GLY A 92 17.21 -18.11 -15.28
N ASP A 93 17.80 -18.65 -14.22
CA ASP A 93 17.64 -20.03 -13.78
C ASP A 93 16.62 -20.20 -12.65
N PHE A 94 15.93 -19.14 -12.23
CA PHE A 94 14.96 -19.24 -11.13
C PHE A 94 13.74 -20.06 -11.53
N GLY A 95 13.22 -19.88 -12.76
CA GLY A 95 12.14 -20.68 -13.31
C GLY A 95 12.42 -22.19 -13.29
N PRO A 96 13.54 -22.66 -13.87
CA PRO A 96 14.00 -24.04 -13.76
C PRO A 96 14.15 -24.53 -12.31
N ALA A 97 14.84 -23.77 -11.45
CA ALA A 97 15.06 -24.14 -10.06
C ALA A 97 13.74 -24.34 -9.28
N VAL A 98 12.71 -23.51 -9.52
CA VAL A 98 11.37 -23.71 -8.94
C VAL A 98 10.76 -25.04 -9.37
N LYS A 99 10.92 -25.45 -10.63
CA LYS A 99 10.33 -26.71 -11.13
C LYS A 99 11.06 -27.93 -10.59
N ASP A 100 12.38 -27.85 -10.49
CA ASP A 100 13.23 -28.99 -10.15
C ASP A 100 13.38 -29.18 -8.64
N GLU A 101 13.36 -28.09 -7.86
CA GLU A 101 13.75 -28.11 -6.45
C GLU A 101 12.60 -27.86 -5.46
N LEU A 102 11.52 -27.16 -5.84
CA LEU A 102 10.43 -26.80 -4.91
C LEU A 102 9.36 -27.90 -4.85
N PRO A 103 9.20 -28.62 -3.73
CA PRO A 103 8.12 -29.57 -3.58
C PRO A 103 6.77 -28.86 -3.40
N LEU A 104 5.69 -29.57 -3.69
CA LEU A 104 4.34 -29.14 -3.31
C LEU A 104 4.14 -29.39 -1.81
N TYR A 105 4.14 -28.31 -1.02
CA TYR A 105 3.90 -28.40 0.42
C TYR A 105 2.41 -28.45 0.75
N ASP A 106 2.04 -29.30 1.72
CA ASP A 106 0.74 -29.22 2.39
C ASP A 106 0.81 -28.18 3.52
N VAL A 107 0.05 -27.10 3.37
CA VAL A 107 -0.05 -26.00 4.35
C VAL A 107 -1.41 -25.98 5.04
N SER A 108 -2.26 -27.00 4.84
CA SER A 108 -3.63 -27.05 5.32
C SER A 108 -3.72 -27.05 6.85
N SER A 109 -2.77 -27.65 7.55
CA SER A 109 -2.68 -27.67 9.01
C SER A 109 -2.18 -26.36 9.63
N GLU A 110 -1.69 -25.40 8.84
CA GLU A 110 -1.04 -24.22 9.42
C GLU A 110 -2.02 -23.18 9.90
N THR A 111 -1.89 -22.84 11.19
CA THR A 111 -2.76 -21.89 11.87
C THR A 111 -1.98 -20.82 12.63
N ASP A 112 -0.66 -20.95 12.76
CA ASP A 112 0.17 -19.92 13.40
C ASP A 112 0.23 -18.69 12.47
N PRO A 113 -0.30 -17.53 12.91
CA PRO A 113 -0.34 -16.33 12.08
C PRO A 113 1.07 -15.87 11.66
N ARG A 114 2.10 -16.07 12.48
CA ARG A 114 3.48 -15.67 12.15
C ARG A 114 4.02 -16.52 11.00
N VAL A 115 3.79 -17.84 11.07
CA VAL A 115 4.20 -18.77 10.01
C VAL A 115 3.40 -18.52 8.74
N LEU A 116 2.09 -18.30 8.84
CA LEU A 116 1.24 -17.98 7.69
C LEU A 116 1.68 -16.69 6.99
N THR A 117 1.92 -15.60 7.72
CA THR A 117 2.38 -14.34 7.12
C THR A 117 3.79 -14.47 6.52
N ALA A 118 4.70 -15.21 7.15
CA ALA A 118 6.01 -15.48 6.59
C ALA A 118 5.96 -16.31 5.30
N LEU A 119 5.12 -17.36 5.28
CA LEU A 119 4.87 -18.15 4.07
C LEU A 119 4.23 -17.30 2.98
N PHE A 120 3.29 -16.42 3.33
CA PHE A 120 2.66 -15.52 2.36
C PHE A 120 3.71 -14.65 1.68
N ARG A 121 4.53 -13.92 2.45
CA ARG A 121 5.67 -13.14 1.93
C ARG A 121 6.56 -13.99 1.03
N ASP A 122 6.99 -15.15 1.50
CA ASP A 122 7.98 -15.95 0.79
C ASP A 122 7.44 -16.54 -0.51
N TYR A 123 6.19 -17.02 -0.51
CA TYR A 123 5.53 -17.49 -1.73
C TYR A 123 5.23 -16.38 -2.73
N THR A 124 4.82 -15.19 -2.28
CA THR A 124 4.54 -14.08 -3.20
C THR A 124 5.81 -13.51 -3.82
N PHE A 125 6.94 -13.47 -3.08
CA PHE A 125 8.26 -13.18 -3.65
C PHE A 125 8.62 -14.21 -4.74
N ALA A 126 8.50 -15.51 -4.44
CA ALA A 126 8.79 -16.55 -5.42
C ALA A 126 7.84 -16.51 -6.63
N ALA A 127 6.54 -16.28 -6.43
CA ALA A 127 5.56 -16.19 -7.51
C ALA A 127 5.85 -14.99 -8.43
N SER A 128 6.14 -13.83 -7.84
CA SER A 128 6.46 -12.62 -8.61
C SER A 128 7.75 -12.80 -9.41
N ALA A 129 8.81 -13.31 -8.77
CA ALA A 129 10.07 -13.64 -9.44
C ALA A 129 9.88 -14.64 -10.59
N TYR A 130 9.12 -15.71 -10.36
CA TYR A 130 8.85 -16.72 -11.38
C TYR A 130 8.07 -16.14 -12.56
N LEU A 131 7.04 -15.34 -12.33
CA LEU A 131 6.20 -14.82 -13.40
C LEU A 131 6.93 -13.75 -14.25
N LEU A 132 7.79 -12.95 -13.61
CA LEU A 132 8.40 -11.74 -14.21
C LEU A 132 9.87 -11.90 -14.60
N GLU A 133 10.54 -13.01 -14.27
CA GLU A 133 11.93 -13.27 -14.71
C GLU A 133 12.13 -13.12 -16.23
N PRO A 134 11.26 -13.62 -17.12
CA PRO A 134 11.42 -13.37 -18.56
C PRO A 134 11.36 -11.88 -18.92
N CYS A 135 10.53 -11.11 -18.21
CA CYS A 135 10.41 -9.67 -18.39
C CYS A 135 11.67 -8.93 -17.94
N ASP A 136 12.25 -9.33 -16.81
CA ASP A 136 13.50 -8.77 -16.32
C ASP A 136 14.66 -9.06 -17.29
N LEU A 137 14.80 -10.32 -17.73
CA LEU A 137 15.81 -10.71 -18.71
C LEU A 137 15.69 -9.89 -19.99
N HIS A 138 14.46 -9.73 -20.49
CA HIS A 138 14.18 -8.91 -21.67
C HIS A 138 14.66 -7.46 -21.47
N ASN A 139 14.31 -6.85 -20.33
CA ASN A 139 14.71 -5.49 -19.99
C ASN A 139 16.22 -5.31 -19.85
N ARG A 140 16.91 -6.28 -19.23
CA ARG A 140 18.37 -6.24 -19.06
C ARG A 140 19.09 -6.40 -20.39
N GLN A 141 18.63 -7.29 -21.27
CA GLN A 141 19.25 -7.57 -22.58
C GLN A 141 19.15 -6.39 -23.56
N ARG A 142 18.07 -5.62 -23.54
CA ARG A 142 17.90 -4.45 -24.41
C ARG A 142 18.67 -3.21 -23.96
N GLY A 143 19.42 -3.33 -22.85
CA GLY A 143 19.91 -2.20 -22.10
C GLY A 143 18.73 -1.49 -21.44
N GLN A 144 18.82 -1.20 -20.15
CA GLN A 144 17.85 -0.34 -19.47
C GLN A 144 18.02 1.09 -20.01
N VAL A 145 17.62 1.34 -21.27
CA VAL A 145 17.89 2.61 -21.92
C VAL A 145 16.93 3.63 -21.32
N ALA A 146 17.47 4.48 -20.45
CA ALA A 146 16.84 5.71 -20.03
C ALA A 146 16.38 6.46 -21.29
N GLY A 147 15.08 6.41 -21.58
CA GLY A 147 14.46 7.12 -22.70
C GLY A 147 14.59 6.49 -24.10
N GLY A 148 15.04 5.23 -24.25
CA GLY A 148 15.28 4.62 -25.58
C GLY A 148 14.69 3.24 -25.88
N GLY A 149 14.09 2.55 -24.91
CA GLY A 149 13.33 1.31 -25.18
C GLY A 149 11.92 1.61 -25.69
N ASP A 150 11.30 0.68 -26.43
CA ASP A 150 9.88 0.73 -26.84
C ASP A 150 8.90 0.73 -25.65
N GLY A 151 9.40 0.64 -24.42
CA GLY A 151 8.62 0.61 -23.18
C GLY A 151 8.02 -0.76 -22.88
N THR A 152 8.35 -1.78 -23.66
CA THR A 152 7.78 -3.12 -23.52
C THR A 152 8.62 -3.97 -22.58
N TYR A 153 7.97 -4.55 -21.57
CA TYR A 153 8.58 -5.46 -20.60
C TYR A 153 8.69 -6.90 -21.15
N GLY A 154 8.41 -7.14 -22.44
CA GLY A 154 8.17 -8.49 -22.96
C GLY A 154 6.97 -9.19 -22.29
N LEU A 155 6.81 -10.48 -22.54
CA LEU A 155 5.75 -11.31 -21.93
C LEU A 155 6.26 -12.03 -20.69
N GLY A 156 5.44 -12.06 -19.64
CA GLY A 156 5.66 -12.88 -18.46
C GLY A 156 5.21 -14.32 -18.67
N ARG A 157 5.49 -15.19 -17.69
CA ARG A 157 4.99 -16.57 -17.72
C ARG A 157 3.48 -16.56 -17.44
N SER A 158 2.66 -17.12 -18.34
CA SER A 158 1.20 -17.12 -18.20
C SER A 158 0.64 -18.21 -17.27
N VAL A 159 1.51 -19.04 -16.68
CA VAL A 159 1.13 -20.13 -15.78
C VAL A 159 2.04 -20.11 -14.56
N LEU A 160 1.45 -20.06 -13.37
CA LEU A 160 2.13 -20.27 -12.10
C LEU A 160 2.04 -21.76 -11.72
N PRO A 161 3.17 -22.47 -11.52
CA PRO A 161 3.18 -23.90 -11.29
C PRO A 161 2.57 -24.26 -9.93
N LYS A 162 2.00 -25.47 -9.82
CA LYS A 162 1.20 -25.89 -8.66
C LYS A 162 1.94 -25.83 -7.32
N ASN A 163 3.25 -26.04 -7.32
CA ASN A 163 4.11 -25.98 -6.13
C ASN A 163 4.26 -24.56 -5.56
N LEU A 164 4.02 -23.53 -6.37
CA LEU A 164 3.85 -22.15 -5.90
C LEU A 164 2.36 -21.82 -5.70
N ALA A 165 1.53 -22.12 -6.69
CA ALA A 165 0.14 -21.66 -6.75
C ALA A 165 -0.74 -22.21 -5.61
N VAL A 166 -0.74 -23.53 -5.40
CA VAL A 166 -1.64 -24.19 -4.43
C VAL A 166 -1.37 -23.72 -2.98
N PRO A 167 -0.16 -23.82 -2.44
CA PRO A 167 0.10 -23.40 -1.06
C PRO A 167 -0.06 -21.88 -0.88
N MET A 168 0.34 -21.07 -1.85
CA MET A 168 0.17 -19.61 -1.79
C MET A 168 -1.31 -19.22 -1.69
N VAL A 169 -2.18 -19.82 -2.50
CA VAL A 169 -3.63 -19.54 -2.48
C VAL A 169 -4.26 -19.98 -1.15
N GLN A 170 -3.86 -21.13 -0.61
CA GLN A 170 -4.34 -21.59 0.69
C GLN A 170 -3.91 -20.65 1.83
N VAL A 171 -2.64 -20.23 1.84
CA VAL A 171 -2.13 -19.27 2.84
C VAL A 171 -2.82 -17.92 2.70
N ALA A 172 -2.95 -17.40 1.48
CA ALA A 172 -3.63 -16.13 1.22
C ALA A 172 -5.09 -16.16 1.72
N ALA A 173 -5.82 -17.24 1.46
CA ALA A 173 -7.19 -17.41 1.95
C ALA A 173 -7.27 -17.38 3.48
N LYS A 174 -6.34 -18.03 4.19
CA LYS A 174 -6.28 -18.02 5.66
C LYS A 174 -5.99 -16.63 6.25
N LEU A 175 -5.27 -15.79 5.50
CA LEU A 175 -4.92 -14.42 5.89
C LEU A 175 -5.93 -13.37 5.40
N GLY A 176 -6.95 -13.76 4.65
CA GLY A 176 -7.86 -12.81 3.98
C GLY A 176 -7.14 -11.95 2.93
N ALA A 177 -6.04 -12.43 2.35
CA ALA A 177 -5.24 -11.75 1.35
C ALA A 177 -5.58 -12.23 -0.07
N LYS A 178 -5.25 -11.41 -1.06
CA LYS A 178 -5.20 -11.86 -2.46
C LYS A 178 -3.90 -12.64 -2.69
N PRO A 179 -3.89 -13.73 -3.49
CA PRO A 179 -2.74 -14.61 -3.67
C PRO A 179 -1.71 -14.02 -4.64
N PHE A 180 -1.23 -12.81 -4.35
CA PHE A 180 -0.17 -12.14 -5.08
C PHE A 180 0.53 -11.13 -4.14
N MET A 181 1.74 -10.71 -4.51
CA MET A 181 2.52 -9.77 -3.72
C MET A 181 1.76 -8.46 -3.46
N GLU A 182 1.65 -8.07 -2.20
CA GLU A 182 1.13 -6.78 -1.75
C GLU A 182 2.07 -6.12 -0.72
N TYR A 183 1.69 -4.93 -0.24
CA TYR A 183 2.54 -4.06 0.56
C TYR A 183 2.78 -4.52 2.01
N ALA A 184 1.74 -4.83 2.78
CA ALA A 184 1.83 -4.97 4.23
C ALA A 184 2.35 -6.34 4.66
N GLN A 185 1.63 -7.40 4.31
CA GLN A 185 1.89 -8.80 4.69
C GLN A 185 3.03 -9.43 3.90
N SER A 186 3.44 -8.81 2.79
CA SER A 186 4.49 -9.30 1.91
C SER A 186 5.64 -8.31 1.74
N TYR A 187 5.58 -7.39 0.77
CA TYR A 187 6.76 -6.73 0.21
C TYR A 187 7.47 -5.76 1.18
N ALA A 188 6.71 -5.02 1.99
CA ALA A 188 7.24 -3.99 2.87
C ALA A 188 7.18 -4.36 4.35
N LEU A 189 5.99 -4.38 4.95
CA LEU A 189 5.88 -4.33 6.41
C LEU A 189 6.14 -5.67 7.13
N TYR A 190 6.18 -6.78 6.40
CA TYR A 190 6.61 -8.09 6.92
C TYR A 190 7.96 -8.57 6.34
N ASN A 191 8.70 -7.68 5.67
CA ASN A 191 9.98 -7.96 5.01
C ASN A 191 11.17 -7.22 5.64
N TYR A 192 11.22 -7.18 6.97
CA TYR A 192 12.35 -6.60 7.69
C TYR A 192 12.76 -7.47 8.86
N ALA A 193 14.03 -7.37 9.23
CA ALA A 193 14.57 -7.88 10.47
C ALA A 193 15.37 -6.78 11.17
N ARG A 194 15.34 -6.78 12.51
CA ARG A 194 16.27 -5.94 13.27
C ARG A 194 17.66 -6.54 13.21
N VAL A 195 18.67 -5.67 13.11
CA VAL A 195 20.07 -6.05 13.30
C VAL A 195 20.33 -6.22 14.80
N ASP A 196 19.88 -5.27 15.61
CA ASP A 196 19.92 -5.30 17.08
C ASP A 196 18.50 -5.26 17.64
N ALA A 197 18.09 -6.34 18.32
CA ALA A 197 16.77 -6.46 18.93
C ALA A 197 16.52 -5.48 20.09
N GLY A 198 17.58 -4.89 20.67
CA GLY A 198 17.48 -3.88 21.72
C GLY A 198 17.22 -2.47 21.21
N LYS A 199 17.30 -2.24 19.89
CA LYS A 199 17.12 -0.93 19.25
C LYS A 199 15.77 -0.81 18.55
N GLY A 200 15.40 0.43 18.23
CA GLY A 200 14.16 0.78 17.54
C GLY A 200 14.13 0.31 16.07
N LEU A 201 13.14 0.82 15.34
CA LEU A 201 12.96 0.56 13.91
C LEU A 201 13.56 1.68 13.05
N GLU A 202 14.64 2.29 13.52
CA GLU A 202 15.40 3.25 12.71
C GLU A 202 16.05 2.53 11.52
N TYR A 203 16.11 3.19 10.35
CA TYR A 203 16.60 2.60 9.10
C TYR A 203 17.92 1.81 9.27
N ASP A 204 18.90 2.41 9.95
CA ASP A 204 20.24 1.81 10.14
C ASP A 204 20.23 0.53 11.00
N ASN A 205 19.14 0.25 11.72
CA ASN A 205 18.95 -0.97 12.50
C ASN A 205 18.13 -2.05 11.74
N LEU A 206 17.76 -1.81 10.49
CA LEU A 206 16.92 -2.72 9.72
C LEU A 206 17.69 -3.36 8.57
N LYS A 207 17.35 -4.61 8.28
CA LYS A 207 17.77 -5.33 7.07
C LYS A 207 16.59 -6.06 6.42
N LEU A 208 16.69 -6.32 5.12
CA LEU A 208 15.69 -7.12 4.41
C LEU A 208 15.77 -8.61 4.77
N ILE A 209 14.62 -9.27 4.71
CA ILE A 209 14.55 -10.75 4.78
C ILE A 209 14.61 -11.35 3.38
N ARG A 210 13.91 -10.75 2.43
CA ARG A 210 13.85 -11.12 1.00
C ARG A 210 14.10 -9.90 0.12
N ALA A 211 14.73 -10.13 -1.03
CA ALA A 211 15.06 -9.12 -2.02
C ALA A 211 14.92 -9.73 -3.43
N PHE A 212 14.71 -8.89 -4.45
CA PHE A 212 14.79 -9.29 -5.85
C PHE A 212 16.13 -8.92 -6.48
N SER A 213 16.62 -7.71 -6.24
CA SER A 213 17.92 -7.26 -6.71
C SER A 213 19.05 -7.56 -5.73
N GLY A 214 18.78 -7.42 -4.42
CA GLY A 214 19.80 -7.45 -3.37
C GLY A 214 20.71 -6.23 -3.33
N MET A 215 20.31 -5.13 -3.98
CA MET A 215 21.03 -3.85 -3.97
C MET A 215 20.61 -2.98 -2.78
N GLU A 216 21.52 -2.10 -2.36
CA GLU A 216 21.22 -1.09 -1.32
C GLU A 216 20.01 -0.22 -1.71
N SER A 217 19.83 0.11 -2.99
CA SER A 217 18.67 0.91 -3.42
C SER A 217 17.32 0.21 -3.18
N GLU A 218 17.25 -1.12 -3.31
CA GLU A 218 16.03 -1.88 -2.98
C GLU A 218 15.82 -1.96 -1.46
N HIS A 219 16.89 -2.18 -0.70
CA HIS A 219 16.90 -2.10 0.76
C HIS A 219 16.35 -0.75 1.23
N GLY A 220 16.89 0.35 0.69
CA GLY A 220 16.43 1.71 0.89
C GLY A 220 14.95 1.88 0.59
N PHE A 221 14.53 1.45 -0.60
CA PHE A 221 13.16 1.59 -1.07
C PHE A 221 12.16 0.92 -0.13
N ILE A 222 12.47 -0.27 0.37
CA ILE A 222 11.57 -1.02 1.25
C ILE A 222 11.65 -0.52 2.70
N LEU A 223 12.85 -0.37 3.28
CA LEU A 223 12.98 -0.11 4.72
C LEU A 223 12.69 1.33 5.13
N VAL A 224 12.75 2.30 4.21
CA VAL A 224 12.20 3.63 4.47
C VAL A 224 10.70 3.57 4.75
N HIS A 225 9.95 2.68 4.09
CA HIS A 225 8.54 2.48 4.41
C HIS A 225 8.35 1.92 5.83
N VAL A 226 9.19 0.97 6.27
CA VAL A 226 9.12 0.45 7.65
C VAL A 226 9.42 1.56 8.67
N ALA A 227 10.45 2.37 8.43
CA ALA A 227 10.80 3.51 9.27
C ALA A 227 9.68 4.56 9.33
N MET A 228 9.02 4.85 8.20
CA MET A 228 7.81 5.69 8.16
C MET A 228 6.70 5.10 9.02
N VAL A 229 6.37 3.82 8.82
CA VAL A 229 5.22 3.18 9.49
C VAL A 229 5.49 2.97 10.99
N ALA A 230 6.75 2.93 11.44
CA ALA A 230 7.10 2.88 12.86
C ALA A 230 6.57 4.08 13.68
N HIS A 231 6.28 5.21 13.04
CA HIS A 231 5.68 6.38 13.70
C HIS A 231 4.14 6.35 13.76
N THR A 232 3.49 5.37 13.12
CA THR A 232 2.03 5.35 12.96
C THR A 232 1.25 4.98 14.21
N GLY A 233 1.91 4.40 15.23
CA GLY A 233 1.29 4.22 16.55
C GLY A 233 0.80 5.54 17.17
N ALA A 234 1.61 6.60 17.05
CA ALA A 234 1.26 7.94 17.49
C ALA A 234 0.12 8.54 16.64
N GLN A 235 0.14 8.31 15.32
CA GLN A 235 -0.95 8.72 14.42
C GLN A 235 -2.28 8.07 14.84
N VAL A 236 -2.29 6.74 15.01
CA VAL A 236 -3.48 5.97 15.43
C VAL A 236 -4.02 6.47 16.76
N ALA A 237 -3.15 6.65 17.77
CA ALA A 237 -3.55 7.15 19.08
C ALA A 237 -4.18 8.55 18.99
N ALA A 238 -3.56 9.45 18.23
CA ALA A 238 -4.08 10.80 18.03
C ALA A 238 -5.42 10.81 17.28
N THR A 239 -5.61 9.93 16.29
CA THR A 239 -6.89 9.77 15.57
C THR A 239 -8.01 9.33 16.52
N VAL A 240 -7.80 8.27 17.30
CA VAL A 240 -8.81 7.79 18.26
C VAL A 240 -9.15 8.88 19.28
N ASN A 241 -8.13 9.54 19.84
CA ASN A 241 -8.34 10.52 20.89
C ASN A 241 -9.01 11.80 20.36
N ALA A 242 -8.69 12.25 19.14
CA ALA A 242 -9.37 13.37 18.50
C ALA A 242 -10.84 13.05 18.22
N LEU A 243 -11.16 11.84 17.74
CA LEU A 243 -12.54 11.40 17.53
C LEU A 243 -13.32 11.35 18.86
N ASN A 244 -12.71 10.87 19.93
CA ASN A 244 -13.33 10.84 21.26
C ASN A 244 -13.56 12.27 21.81
N ALA A 245 -12.59 13.17 21.64
CA ALA A 245 -12.73 14.57 22.05
C ALA A 245 -13.84 15.28 21.27
N ALA A 246 -13.93 15.07 19.95
CA ALA A 246 -15.02 15.59 19.13
C ALA A 246 -16.40 15.06 19.60
N ALA A 247 -16.48 13.77 19.94
CA ALA A 247 -17.70 13.16 20.48
C ALA A 247 -18.12 13.71 21.85
N ALA A 248 -17.15 14.07 22.68
CA ALA A 248 -17.39 14.73 23.97
C ALA A 248 -17.60 16.25 23.83
N HIS A 249 -17.54 16.79 22.61
CA HIS A 249 -17.49 18.23 22.33
C HIS A 249 -16.38 18.98 23.10
N ASP A 250 -15.30 18.28 23.46
CA ASP A 250 -14.13 18.86 24.13
C ASP A 250 -13.18 19.47 23.08
N ARG A 251 -13.34 20.78 22.89
CA ARG A 251 -12.56 21.59 21.94
C ARG A 251 -11.07 21.60 22.26
N ALA A 252 -10.71 21.71 23.54
CA ALA A 252 -9.32 21.83 23.95
C ALA A 252 -8.58 20.51 23.71
N ALA A 253 -9.16 19.40 24.15
CA ALA A 253 -8.61 18.07 23.90
C ALA A 253 -8.55 17.76 22.39
N PHE A 254 -9.57 18.12 21.62
CA PHE A 254 -9.56 17.96 20.16
C PHE A 254 -8.34 18.65 19.54
N ASN A 255 -8.10 19.92 19.88
CA ASN A 255 -6.96 20.69 19.39
C ASN A 255 -5.62 20.09 19.81
N THR A 256 -5.48 19.64 21.06
CA THR A 256 -4.29 18.92 21.53
C THR A 256 -4.02 17.68 20.69
N HIS A 257 -5.05 16.90 20.36
CA HIS A 257 -4.89 15.69 19.56
C HIS A 257 -4.66 15.96 18.06
N LEU A 258 -5.18 17.06 17.50
CA LEU A 258 -4.80 17.49 16.15
C LEU A 258 -3.31 17.87 16.09
N ILE A 259 -2.79 18.57 17.10
CA ILE A 259 -1.36 18.91 17.19
C ILE A 259 -0.51 17.62 17.29
N ALA A 260 -0.89 16.69 18.16
CA ALA A 260 -0.19 15.42 18.29
C ALA A 260 -0.18 14.62 16.98
N MET A 261 -1.32 14.59 16.26
CA MET A 261 -1.42 13.98 14.94
C MET A 261 -0.48 14.66 13.95
N ARG A 262 -0.44 16.00 13.91
CA ARG A 262 0.46 16.77 13.04
C ARG A 262 1.91 16.40 13.31
N THR A 263 2.35 16.33 14.56
CA THR A 263 3.71 15.92 14.91
C THR A 263 4.05 14.51 14.43
N ALA A 264 3.13 13.56 14.59
CA ALA A 264 3.34 12.21 14.06
C ALA A 264 3.51 12.20 12.53
N LEU A 265 2.70 12.99 11.82
CA LEU A 265 2.79 13.12 10.36
C LEU A 265 4.08 13.83 9.91
N GLN A 266 4.56 14.82 10.65
CA GLN A 266 5.85 15.46 10.37
C GLN A 266 7.00 14.47 10.48
N HIS A 267 6.99 13.57 11.47
CA HIS A 267 7.99 12.51 11.57
C HIS A 267 7.88 11.53 10.40
N ILE A 268 6.67 11.12 10.01
CA ILE A 268 6.45 10.25 8.84
C ILE A 268 6.97 10.91 7.56
N ASN A 269 6.63 12.18 7.33
CA ASN A 269 7.08 12.95 6.18
C ASN A 269 8.61 13.11 6.16
N ALA A 270 9.23 13.32 7.32
CA ALA A 270 10.68 13.38 7.45
C ALA A 270 11.35 12.03 7.10
N GLN A 271 10.80 10.91 7.57
CA GLN A 271 11.29 9.57 7.19
C GLN A 271 11.15 9.36 5.68
N MET A 272 10.01 9.74 5.09
CA MET A 272 9.78 9.63 3.65
C MET A 272 10.84 10.40 2.84
N GLU A 273 11.27 11.59 3.29
CA GLU A 273 12.32 12.38 2.64
C GLU A 273 13.67 11.66 2.58
N THR A 274 13.96 10.77 3.54
CA THR A 274 15.22 10.00 3.55
C THR A 274 15.34 9.02 2.38
N MET A 275 14.25 8.74 1.65
CA MET A 275 14.26 7.94 0.43
C MET A 275 15.33 8.38 -0.58
N TRP A 276 15.58 9.68 -0.74
CA TRP A 276 16.63 10.18 -1.65
C TRP A 276 18.05 9.75 -1.26
N ARG A 277 18.27 9.54 0.04
CA ARG A 277 19.56 9.11 0.58
C ARG A 277 19.74 7.60 0.46
N HIS A 278 18.67 6.85 0.68
CA HIS A 278 18.74 5.40 0.85
C HIS A 278 18.39 4.62 -0.42
N SER A 279 17.66 5.21 -1.37
CA SER A 279 17.34 4.61 -2.65
C SER A 279 17.74 5.54 -3.80
N SER A 280 18.49 5.03 -4.78
CA SER A 280 18.80 5.79 -5.99
C SER A 280 17.64 5.74 -6.99
N PRO A 281 17.16 6.88 -7.53
CA PRO A 281 16.15 6.88 -8.59
C PRO A 281 16.57 6.09 -9.83
N ALA A 282 17.87 6.12 -10.17
CA ALA A 282 18.40 5.43 -11.34
C ALA A 282 18.39 3.90 -11.21
N ASP A 283 18.34 3.38 -9.98
CA ASP A 283 18.33 1.94 -9.71
C ASP A 283 16.93 1.35 -9.67
N TYR A 284 15.89 2.17 -9.52
CA TYR A 284 14.52 1.69 -9.30
C TYR A 284 14.04 0.70 -10.36
N LEU A 285 14.34 0.97 -11.64
CA LEU A 285 13.93 0.09 -12.73
C LEU A 285 14.57 -1.31 -12.67
N LYS A 286 15.67 -1.49 -11.93
CA LYS A 286 16.38 -2.78 -11.78
C LYS A 286 15.61 -3.79 -10.93
N PHE A 287 14.74 -3.34 -10.03
CA PHE A 287 13.88 -4.21 -9.23
C PHE A 287 12.39 -3.98 -9.49
N ARG A 288 12.01 -2.84 -10.09
CA ARG A 288 10.61 -2.51 -10.42
C ARG A 288 9.88 -3.61 -11.19
N THR A 289 10.56 -4.32 -12.11
CA THR A 289 9.96 -5.42 -12.88
C THR A 289 9.26 -6.41 -11.95
N PHE A 290 9.92 -6.81 -10.86
CA PHE A 290 9.46 -7.89 -9.98
C PHE A 290 8.35 -7.49 -9.00
N ILE A 291 7.92 -6.23 -9.00
CA ILE A 291 6.79 -5.76 -8.19
C ILE A 291 5.57 -5.38 -9.04
N MET A 292 5.64 -5.64 -10.35
CA MET A 292 4.50 -5.46 -11.24
C MET A 292 3.43 -6.53 -11.06
N GLY A 293 2.18 -6.13 -11.23
CA GLY A 293 1.05 -7.05 -11.21
C GLY A 293 0.86 -7.84 -12.50
N THR A 294 -0.20 -8.63 -12.52
CA THR A 294 -0.73 -9.29 -13.71
C THR A 294 -1.99 -8.60 -14.25
N LYS A 295 -2.59 -7.65 -13.50
CA LYS A 295 -3.74 -6.84 -13.90
C LYS A 295 -3.30 -5.52 -14.53
N ASN A 296 -3.92 -5.14 -15.66
CA ASN A 296 -3.63 -3.91 -16.40
C ASN A 296 -2.14 -3.75 -16.75
N GLN A 297 -1.52 -4.86 -17.14
CA GLN A 297 -0.12 -4.92 -17.52
C GLN A 297 0.03 -5.65 -18.86
N PRO A 298 0.78 -5.09 -19.82
CA PRO A 298 0.96 -5.70 -21.15
C PRO A 298 1.74 -7.01 -21.12
N MET A 299 2.44 -7.30 -20.01
CA MET A 299 3.16 -8.55 -19.79
C MET A 299 2.24 -9.77 -19.66
N PHE A 300 0.97 -9.54 -19.27
CA PHE A 300 -0.01 -10.59 -18.97
C PHE A 300 -1.36 -10.29 -19.65
N PRO A 301 -1.42 -10.21 -20.99
CA PRO A 301 -2.62 -9.81 -21.70
C PRO A 301 -3.81 -10.75 -21.44
N ARG A 302 -3.53 -12.02 -21.12
CA ARG A 302 -4.53 -13.06 -20.80
C ARG A 302 -4.51 -13.49 -19.33
N GLY A 303 -3.91 -12.69 -18.46
CA GLY A 303 -3.75 -13.02 -17.04
C GLY A 303 -2.84 -14.22 -16.81
N VAL A 304 -2.95 -14.82 -15.62
CA VAL A 304 -2.11 -15.96 -15.19
C VAL A 304 -2.98 -17.10 -14.67
N VAL A 305 -2.78 -18.30 -15.21
CA VAL A 305 -3.41 -19.54 -14.74
C VAL A 305 -2.64 -20.09 -13.54
N TYR A 306 -3.35 -20.43 -12.47
CA TYR A 306 -2.77 -20.95 -11.23
C TYR A 306 -2.99 -22.46 -11.22
N GLU A 307 -1.95 -23.21 -11.62
CA GLU A 307 -2.02 -24.66 -11.81
C GLU A 307 -2.45 -25.35 -10.51
N GLY A 308 -3.41 -26.28 -10.60
CA GLY A 308 -3.94 -27.01 -9.44
C GLY A 308 -4.92 -26.21 -8.57
N VAL A 309 -5.19 -24.94 -8.90
CA VAL A 309 -6.19 -24.10 -8.22
C VAL A 309 -7.41 -23.87 -9.11
N SER A 310 -7.19 -23.38 -10.34
CA SER A 310 -8.26 -23.10 -11.31
C SER A 310 -7.67 -22.99 -12.73
N ASP A 311 -8.43 -23.46 -13.72
CA ASP A 311 -8.09 -23.28 -15.14
C ASP A 311 -8.38 -21.86 -15.65
N GLN A 312 -9.13 -21.06 -14.88
CA GLN A 312 -9.44 -19.68 -15.23
C GLN A 312 -8.26 -18.76 -14.89
N PRO A 313 -7.84 -17.88 -15.82
CA PRO A 313 -6.77 -16.92 -15.55
C PRO A 313 -7.20 -15.90 -14.51
N THR A 314 -6.23 -15.46 -13.70
CA THR A 314 -6.41 -14.46 -12.65
C THR A 314 -5.63 -13.19 -12.96
N PHE A 315 -6.10 -12.07 -12.41
CA PHE A 315 -5.56 -10.74 -12.61
C PHE A 315 -5.39 -10.04 -11.27
N TYR A 316 -4.16 -9.88 -10.82
CA TYR A 316 -3.81 -9.22 -9.55
C TYR A 316 -3.00 -7.96 -9.81
N ARG A 317 -3.27 -6.92 -9.02
CA ARG A 317 -2.44 -5.71 -9.02
C ARG A 317 -1.10 -6.04 -8.38
N GLY A 318 -0.07 -5.36 -8.85
CA GLY A 318 1.24 -5.42 -8.24
C GLY A 318 1.29 -4.64 -6.94
N GLU A 319 2.44 -4.69 -6.30
CA GLU A 319 2.69 -3.91 -5.10
C GLU A 319 2.52 -2.42 -5.40
N SER A 320 1.91 -1.72 -4.45
CA SER A 320 1.78 -0.28 -4.51
C SER A 320 1.72 0.29 -3.11
N GLY A 321 2.40 1.43 -2.91
CA GLY A 321 2.21 2.28 -1.75
C GLY A 321 0.74 2.64 -1.51
N ALA A 322 -0.14 2.63 -2.51
CA ALA A 322 -1.58 2.83 -2.30
C ALA A 322 -2.25 1.79 -1.35
N ASN A 323 -1.58 0.66 -1.08
CA ASN A 323 -2.01 -0.33 -0.10
C ASN A 323 -1.65 0.05 1.34
N ASP A 324 -0.90 1.14 1.57
CA ASP A 324 -0.64 1.68 2.91
C ASP A 324 -1.94 2.15 3.61
N SER A 325 -1.86 2.42 4.91
CA SER A 325 -3.00 2.89 5.74
C SER A 325 -2.77 4.26 6.39
N ILE A 326 -1.62 4.89 6.19
CA ILE A 326 -1.29 6.23 6.70
C ILE A 326 -2.18 7.27 6.04
N VAL A 327 -2.11 7.36 4.70
CA VAL A 327 -2.85 8.35 3.91
C VAL A 327 -4.36 8.12 3.99
N PRO A 328 -4.88 6.89 3.81
CA PRO A 328 -6.31 6.63 3.94
C PRO A 328 -6.89 6.96 5.33
N THR A 329 -6.11 6.80 6.41
CA THR A 329 -6.55 7.22 7.75
C THR A 329 -6.79 8.72 7.80
N LEU A 330 -5.92 9.53 7.19
CA LEU A 330 -6.10 10.98 7.10
C LEU A 330 -7.23 11.37 6.16
N ASP A 331 -7.34 10.73 5.00
CA ASP A 331 -8.43 11.01 4.06
C ASP A 331 -9.80 10.83 4.72
N ASN A 332 -9.94 9.75 5.49
CA ASN A 332 -11.17 9.43 6.20
C ASN A 332 -11.39 10.36 7.41
N PHE A 333 -10.37 10.57 8.25
CA PHE A 333 -10.48 11.46 9.42
C PHE A 333 -10.78 12.91 9.03
N LEU A 334 -10.12 13.43 7.99
CA LEU A 334 -10.29 14.79 7.50
C LEU A 334 -11.51 14.94 6.59
N ALA A 335 -12.28 13.88 6.32
CA ALA A 335 -13.43 13.90 5.40
C ALA A 335 -13.06 14.35 3.97
N VAL A 336 -11.82 14.07 3.52
CA VAL A 336 -11.39 14.30 2.15
C VAL A 336 -12.08 13.31 1.20
N THR A 337 -12.30 12.08 1.66
CA THR A 337 -12.98 11.01 0.90
C THR A 337 -14.38 11.42 0.44
N GLU A 338 -15.12 12.23 1.22
CA GLU A 338 -16.45 12.73 0.86
C GLU A 338 -16.45 13.64 -0.38
N ASN A 339 -15.30 14.24 -0.70
CA ASN A 339 -15.12 15.14 -1.84
C ASN A 339 -14.45 14.45 -3.03
N MET A 340 -14.18 13.14 -2.95
CA MET A 340 -13.61 12.41 -4.08
C MET A 340 -14.68 12.17 -5.16
N PRO A 341 -14.42 12.56 -6.42
CA PRO A 341 -15.39 12.37 -7.50
C PRO A 341 -15.56 10.89 -7.85
N GLU A 342 -16.79 10.43 -8.11
CA GLU A 342 -17.01 9.07 -8.61
C GLU A 342 -16.52 8.94 -10.06
N ASN A 343 -15.42 8.22 -10.25
CA ASN A 343 -14.80 7.94 -11.55
C ASN A 343 -13.87 6.71 -11.48
N ALA A 344 -13.29 6.31 -12.62
CA ALA A 344 -12.37 5.18 -12.74
C ALA A 344 -11.19 5.23 -11.75
N LEU A 345 -10.69 6.43 -11.41
CA LEU A 345 -9.63 6.57 -10.41
C LEU A 345 -10.16 6.22 -9.00
N THR A 346 -11.36 6.66 -8.62
CA THR A 346 -11.92 6.21 -7.34
C THR A 346 -12.23 4.71 -7.28
N GLU A 347 -12.54 4.08 -8.42
CA GLU A 347 -12.68 2.62 -8.50
C GLU A 347 -11.35 1.90 -8.30
N ILE A 348 -10.28 2.38 -8.94
CA ILE A 348 -8.90 1.88 -8.69
C ILE A 348 -8.54 2.06 -7.21
N LEU A 349 -8.92 3.17 -6.56
CA LEU A 349 -8.65 3.41 -5.14
C LEU A 349 -9.32 2.35 -4.29
N ARG A 350 -10.60 2.07 -4.59
CA ARG A 350 -11.42 1.06 -3.91
C ARG A 350 -10.84 -0.34 -4.11
N ASP A 351 -10.36 -0.69 -5.32
CA ASP A 351 -9.68 -1.96 -5.58
C ASP A 351 -8.39 -2.11 -4.77
N PHE A 352 -7.55 -1.06 -4.68
CA PHE A 352 -6.37 -1.09 -3.81
C PHE A 352 -6.69 -1.34 -2.33
N ARG A 353 -7.88 -0.97 -1.85
CA ARG A 353 -8.30 -1.24 -0.46
C ARG A 353 -8.41 -2.74 -0.20
N SER A 354 -8.77 -3.54 -1.20
CA SER A 354 -8.95 -5.00 -1.07
C SER A 354 -7.65 -5.81 -0.93
N TYR A 355 -6.49 -5.15 -0.97
CA TYR A 355 -5.18 -5.78 -0.73
C TYR A 355 -4.66 -5.53 0.68
N ARG A 356 -5.33 -4.69 1.49
CA ARG A 356 -4.89 -4.41 2.85
C ARG A 356 -5.22 -5.57 3.79
N PRO A 357 -4.47 -5.75 4.88
CA PRO A 357 -4.88 -6.63 5.97
C PRO A 357 -6.31 -6.30 6.44
N GLU A 358 -7.07 -7.32 6.82
CA GLU A 358 -8.47 -7.16 7.22
C GLU A 358 -8.65 -6.13 8.34
N ASN A 359 -7.82 -6.18 9.38
CA ASN A 359 -7.83 -5.22 10.49
C ASN A 359 -7.55 -3.78 10.06
N HIS A 360 -6.69 -3.58 9.05
CA HIS A 360 -6.46 -2.24 8.49
C HIS A 360 -7.70 -1.76 7.74
N THR A 361 -8.38 -2.66 7.01
CA THR A 361 -9.65 -2.34 6.34
C THR A 361 -10.74 -1.94 7.33
N LEU A 362 -10.92 -2.73 8.40
CA LEU A 362 -11.89 -2.45 9.46
C LEU A 362 -11.61 -1.13 10.17
N TRP A 363 -10.34 -0.84 10.46
CA TRP A 363 -9.92 0.46 11.01
C TRP A 363 -10.31 1.62 10.10
N LEU A 364 -9.99 1.53 8.80
CA LEU A 364 -10.27 2.62 7.87
C LEU A 364 -11.78 2.88 7.73
N GLN A 365 -12.59 1.81 7.67
CA GLN A 365 -14.05 1.90 7.67
C GLN A 365 -14.57 2.57 8.95
N TRP A 366 -14.06 2.16 10.11
CA TRP A 366 -14.43 2.75 11.39
C TRP A 366 -14.07 4.24 11.48
N VAL A 367 -12.87 4.63 11.04
CA VAL A 367 -12.46 6.05 11.02
C VAL A 367 -13.38 6.87 10.10
N GLU A 368 -13.70 6.35 8.91
CA GLU A 368 -14.59 7.02 7.95
C GLU A 368 -15.98 7.24 8.54
N GLU A 369 -16.61 6.18 9.03
CA GLU A 369 -17.95 6.23 9.62
C GLU A 369 -17.99 7.13 10.86
N ARG A 370 -16.97 7.04 11.72
CA ARG A 370 -16.91 7.82 12.96
C ARG A 370 -16.68 9.30 12.68
N ALA A 371 -15.75 9.64 11.78
CA ALA A 371 -15.47 11.02 11.40
C ALA A 371 -16.69 11.69 10.75
N LYS A 372 -17.40 10.95 9.87
CA LYS A 372 -18.65 11.39 9.26
C LYS A 372 -19.76 11.60 10.29
N THR A 373 -19.98 10.62 11.17
CA THR A 373 -21.03 10.69 12.21
C THR A 373 -20.81 11.87 13.16
N LEU A 374 -19.56 12.16 13.50
CA LEU A 374 -19.20 13.28 14.37
C LEU A 374 -19.13 14.62 13.66
N GLY A 375 -19.18 14.64 12.32
CA GLY A 375 -18.96 15.84 11.53
C GLY A 375 -17.63 16.51 11.84
N VAL A 376 -16.52 15.75 11.87
CA VAL A 376 -15.19 16.24 12.32
C VAL A 376 -14.77 17.53 11.62
N ARG A 377 -15.01 17.64 10.31
CA ARG A 377 -14.71 18.85 9.54
C ARG A 377 -15.55 20.03 10.03
N GLN A 378 -16.86 19.86 10.19
CA GLN A 378 -17.77 20.90 10.67
C GLN A 378 -17.42 21.31 12.10
N PHE A 379 -17.11 20.34 12.96
CA PHE A 379 -16.64 20.59 14.32
C PHE A 379 -15.36 21.43 14.28
N ALA A 380 -14.34 21.05 13.50
CA ALA A 380 -13.13 21.83 13.35
C ALA A 380 -13.39 23.26 12.86
N LEU A 381 -14.23 23.43 11.83
CA LEU A 381 -14.54 24.73 11.23
C LEU A 381 -15.37 25.68 12.12
N ALA A 382 -16.04 25.15 13.15
CA ALA A 382 -16.82 25.95 14.10
C ALA A 382 -15.96 26.80 15.06
N ASP A 383 -14.64 26.59 15.11
CA ASP A 383 -13.70 27.43 15.85
C ASP A 383 -12.50 27.81 14.95
N PRO A 384 -12.17 29.10 14.78
CA PRO A 384 -11.09 29.51 13.88
C PRO A 384 -9.73 28.86 14.16
N ASN A 385 -9.35 28.68 15.43
CA ASN A 385 -8.05 28.10 15.77
C ASN A 385 -8.00 26.59 15.47
N SER A 386 -9.09 25.87 15.76
CA SER A 386 -9.26 24.46 15.38
C SER A 386 -9.24 24.26 13.87
N ALA A 387 -9.85 25.18 13.13
CA ALA A 387 -9.87 25.16 11.68
C ALA A 387 -8.46 25.28 11.08
N VAL A 388 -7.60 26.12 11.67
CA VAL A 388 -6.18 26.22 11.28
C VAL A 388 -5.40 24.94 11.59
N LEU A 389 -5.66 24.29 12.74
CA LEU A 389 -5.03 23.00 13.06
C LEU A 389 -5.48 21.91 12.08
N TYR A 390 -6.77 21.86 11.74
CA TYR A 390 -7.28 20.96 10.71
C TYR A 390 -6.65 21.25 9.33
N LEU A 391 -6.52 22.53 8.94
CA LEU A 391 -5.81 22.93 7.72
C LEU A 391 -4.34 22.48 7.73
N SER A 392 -3.67 22.52 8.88
CA SER A 392 -2.29 22.04 9.01
C SER A 392 -2.15 20.52 8.84
N LEU A 393 -3.19 19.73 9.16
CA LEU A 393 -3.21 18.30 8.86
C LEU A 393 -3.44 18.02 7.37
N LEU A 394 -4.30 18.80 6.71
CA LEU A 394 -4.43 18.77 5.25
C LEU A 394 -3.10 19.11 4.56
N ASP A 395 -2.35 20.06 5.11
CA ASP A 395 -1.01 20.39 4.60
C ASP A 395 -0.02 19.23 4.75
N GLN A 396 -0.02 18.51 5.88
CA GLN A 396 0.82 17.33 6.05
C GLN A 396 0.45 16.20 5.08
N LEU A 397 -0.84 16.03 4.77
CA LEU A 397 -1.31 15.10 3.74
C LEU A 397 -0.89 15.55 2.32
N ARG A 398 -1.02 16.85 2.02
CA ARG A 398 -0.52 17.46 0.78
C ARG A 398 0.98 17.24 0.62
N GLU A 399 1.76 17.49 1.66
CA GLU A 399 3.22 17.31 1.67
C GLU A 399 3.61 15.87 1.30
N PHE A 400 2.95 14.88 1.92
CA PHE A 400 3.16 13.46 1.60
C PHE A 400 2.87 13.17 0.13
N ARG A 401 1.69 13.59 -0.38
CA ARG A 401 1.27 13.35 -1.76
C ARG A 401 2.16 14.07 -2.77
N ALA A 402 2.58 15.29 -2.47
CA ALA A 402 3.50 16.07 -3.28
C ALA A 402 4.87 15.42 -3.38
N ARG A 403 5.40 14.93 -2.26
CA ARG A 403 6.67 14.19 -2.22
C ARG A 403 6.57 12.90 -3.02
N HIS A 404 5.48 12.14 -2.84
CA HIS A 404 5.23 10.93 -3.63
C HIS A 404 5.19 11.23 -5.13
N TRP A 405 4.48 12.28 -5.54
CA TRP A 405 4.45 12.71 -6.93
C TRP A 405 5.85 13.07 -7.45
N ASN A 406 6.67 13.75 -6.63
CA ASN A 406 8.04 14.03 -7.00
C ASN A 406 8.87 12.74 -7.15
N PHE A 407 8.73 11.76 -6.26
CA PHE A 407 9.36 10.45 -6.44
C PHE A 407 8.92 9.79 -7.75
N THR A 408 7.63 9.75 -8.08
CA THR A 408 7.15 9.19 -9.35
C THR A 408 7.80 9.85 -10.55
N LYS A 409 7.92 11.18 -10.56
CA LYS A 409 8.64 11.91 -11.61
C LYS A 409 10.10 11.48 -11.71
N GLN A 410 10.82 11.43 -10.59
CA GLN A 410 12.26 11.14 -10.59
C GLN A 410 12.59 9.67 -10.84
N TYR A 411 11.86 8.74 -10.22
CA TYR A 411 12.14 7.30 -10.23
C TYR A 411 11.55 6.59 -11.45
N ILE A 412 10.48 7.14 -12.04
CA ILE A 412 9.74 6.45 -13.12
C ILE A 412 9.71 7.29 -14.38
N LEU A 413 9.08 8.47 -14.34
CA LEU A 413 8.82 9.25 -15.56
C LEU A 413 10.09 9.75 -16.25
N LYS A 414 11.21 9.90 -15.53
CA LYS A 414 12.50 10.22 -16.14
C LYS A 414 13.17 9.02 -16.82
N HIS A 415 12.85 7.80 -16.40
CA HIS A 415 13.59 6.60 -16.79
C HIS A 415 12.84 5.68 -17.75
N THR A 416 11.51 5.77 -17.83
CA THR A 416 10.69 4.92 -18.72
C THR A 416 9.54 5.69 -19.37
N ARG A 417 9.04 5.16 -20.50
CA ARG A 417 7.81 5.59 -21.18
C ARG A 417 6.63 4.64 -20.90
N HIS A 418 6.85 3.57 -20.13
CA HIS A 418 5.78 2.65 -19.73
C HIS A 418 4.69 3.41 -18.94
N PRO A 419 3.44 3.44 -19.41
CA PRO A 419 2.42 4.38 -18.92
C PRO A 419 1.71 3.93 -17.64
N THR A 420 1.97 2.72 -17.15
CA THR A 420 1.29 2.18 -15.96
C THR A 420 2.22 2.04 -14.75
N ALA A 421 1.69 2.31 -13.57
CA ALA A 421 2.35 1.98 -12.30
C ALA A 421 2.37 0.46 -12.07
N THR A 422 3.12 -0.01 -11.09
CA THR A 422 3.23 -1.44 -10.71
C THR A 422 1.88 -2.05 -10.37
N GLY A 423 1.05 -1.32 -9.62
CA GLY A 423 -0.34 -1.65 -9.31
C GLY A 423 -1.34 -1.51 -10.47
N GLY A 424 -0.89 -1.11 -11.67
CA GLY A 424 -1.73 -0.99 -12.87
C GLY A 424 -2.61 0.27 -12.92
N SER A 425 -2.25 1.33 -12.19
CA SER A 425 -2.90 2.65 -12.28
C SER A 425 -2.21 3.52 -13.35
N PRO A 426 -2.93 4.46 -13.98
CA PRO A 426 -2.32 5.41 -14.92
C PRO A 426 -1.35 6.35 -14.19
N ILE A 427 -0.10 6.39 -14.64
CA ILE A 427 0.99 6.98 -13.85
C ILE A 427 0.97 8.51 -13.78
N VAL A 428 0.43 9.19 -14.81
CA VAL A 428 0.44 10.65 -14.91
C VAL A 428 -0.89 11.28 -14.41
N THR A 429 -1.98 10.53 -14.27
CA THR A 429 -3.26 11.06 -13.75
C THR A 429 -3.59 10.63 -12.33
N TRP A 430 -3.10 9.47 -11.87
CA TRP A 430 -3.44 8.92 -10.55
C TRP A 430 -3.06 9.83 -9.36
N LEU A 431 -1.76 10.01 -9.12
CA LEU A 431 -1.28 10.79 -7.97
C LEU A 431 -1.63 12.27 -8.07
N PRO A 432 -1.54 12.91 -9.26
CA PRO A 432 -1.97 14.30 -9.40
C PRO A 432 -3.43 14.53 -9.07
N ASN A 433 -4.33 13.61 -9.42
CA ASN A 433 -5.74 13.71 -8.99
C ASN A 433 -5.84 13.74 -7.46
N GLN A 434 -5.17 12.80 -6.77
CA GLN A 434 -5.19 12.76 -5.30
C GLN A 434 -4.58 14.03 -4.67
N LEU A 435 -3.50 14.56 -5.25
CA LEU A 435 -2.89 15.80 -4.77
C LEU A 435 -3.81 17.01 -5.00
N SER A 436 -4.47 17.09 -6.16
CA SER A 436 -5.41 18.18 -6.43
C SER A 436 -6.62 18.18 -5.51
N VAL A 437 -7.15 17.00 -5.15
CA VAL A 437 -8.26 16.88 -4.19
C VAL A 437 -7.89 17.48 -2.82
N VAL A 438 -6.69 17.20 -2.29
CA VAL A 438 -6.27 17.78 -1.00
C VAL A 438 -5.98 19.28 -1.10
N LEU A 439 -5.39 19.75 -2.21
CA LEU A 439 -5.17 21.19 -2.45
C LEU A 439 -6.50 21.96 -2.53
N SER A 440 -7.53 21.38 -3.15
CA SER A 440 -8.89 21.92 -3.16
C SER A 440 -9.48 21.97 -1.75
N ALA A 441 -9.36 20.88 -0.97
CA ALA A 441 -9.83 20.85 0.43
C ALA A 441 -9.13 21.91 1.30
N MET A 442 -7.83 22.13 1.12
CA MET A 442 -7.09 23.20 1.79
C MET A 442 -7.63 24.59 1.43
N THR A 443 -7.84 24.86 0.14
CA THR A 443 -8.38 26.14 -0.35
C THR A 443 -9.76 26.41 0.25
N GLN A 444 -10.67 25.42 0.22
CA GLN A 444 -12.01 25.54 0.79
C GLN A 444 -11.98 25.80 2.30
N THR A 445 -11.08 25.12 3.02
CA THR A 445 -10.89 25.29 4.47
C THR A 445 -10.37 26.69 4.79
N ALA A 446 -9.37 27.17 4.04
CA ALA A 446 -8.82 28.51 4.21
C ALA A 446 -9.86 29.61 3.94
N THR A 447 -10.68 29.45 2.89
CA THR A 447 -11.81 30.36 2.62
C THR A 447 -12.81 30.37 3.78
N ALA A 448 -13.15 29.21 4.34
CA ALA A 448 -14.04 29.12 5.50
C ALA A 448 -13.46 29.83 6.74
N ILE A 449 -12.15 29.72 6.98
CA ILE A 449 -11.45 30.44 8.05
C ILE A 449 -11.58 31.96 7.83
N GLY A 450 -11.31 32.45 6.62
CA GLY A 450 -11.42 33.88 6.29
C GLY A 450 -12.83 34.45 6.44
N ASN A 451 -13.87 33.67 6.13
CA ASN A 451 -15.26 34.09 6.32
C ASN A 451 -15.64 34.12 7.81
N ASN A 452 -15.21 33.13 8.60
CA ASN A 452 -15.58 33.00 10.02
C ASN A 452 -14.84 33.99 10.93
N THR A 453 -13.67 34.50 10.55
CA THR A 453 -12.95 35.51 11.34
C THR A 453 -13.65 36.87 11.38
N THR A 454 -14.54 37.15 10.42
CA THR A 454 -15.36 38.38 10.41
C THR A 454 -16.56 38.32 11.35
N SER A 455 -16.92 37.14 11.86
CA SER A 455 -18.16 36.87 12.62
C SER A 455 -17.96 36.14 13.95
N SER A 456 -16.73 35.71 14.27
CA SER A 456 -16.40 34.92 15.47
C SER A 456 -16.18 35.77 16.73
N ALA A 457 -16.69 35.30 17.88
CA ALA A 457 -16.42 35.87 19.20
C ALA A 457 -15.01 35.57 19.73
N SER A 458 -14.29 34.61 19.13
CA SER A 458 -12.90 34.27 19.46
C SER A 458 -11.98 34.52 18.26
N PRO A 459 -11.07 35.50 18.32
CA PRO A 459 -10.15 35.76 17.20
C PRO A 459 -9.11 34.64 17.06
N LEU A 460 -8.57 34.49 15.84
CA LEU A 460 -7.37 33.68 15.63
C LEU A 460 -6.22 34.19 16.50
N THR A 461 -5.38 33.28 17.00
CA THR A 461 -4.09 33.68 17.57
C THR A 461 -3.18 34.26 16.47
N THR A 462 -2.16 35.02 16.86
CA THR A 462 -1.20 35.58 15.91
C THR A 462 -0.48 34.47 15.14
N GLU A 463 -0.09 33.41 15.83
CA GLU A 463 0.57 32.24 15.28
C GLU A 463 -0.32 31.55 14.25
N ASN A 464 -1.61 31.35 14.57
CA ASN A 464 -2.55 30.70 13.66
C ASN A 464 -2.92 31.57 12.45
N ARG A 465 -2.92 32.90 12.58
CA ARG A 465 -3.06 33.79 11.41
C ARG A 465 -1.91 33.62 10.44
N HIS A 466 -0.66 33.65 10.91
CA HIS A 466 0.50 33.47 10.07
C HIS A 466 0.52 32.09 9.41
N LEU A 467 0.25 31.04 10.18
CA LEU A 467 0.19 29.68 9.66
C LEU A 467 -0.90 29.54 8.58
N ALA A 468 -2.11 30.06 8.81
CA ALA A 468 -3.19 29.96 7.83
C ALA A 468 -2.85 30.63 6.50
N GLN A 469 -2.20 31.81 6.55
CA GLN A 469 -1.78 32.54 5.35
C GLN A 469 -0.71 31.76 4.58
N GLU A 470 0.33 31.27 5.27
CA GLU A 470 1.40 30.48 4.67
C GLU A 470 0.84 29.23 3.97
N LEU A 471 -0.05 28.49 4.62
CA LEU A 471 -0.63 27.26 4.08
C LEU A 471 -1.48 27.51 2.83
N LEU A 472 -2.21 28.63 2.78
CA LEU A 472 -3.01 28.99 1.60
C LEU A 472 -2.14 29.36 0.39
N GLU A 473 -1.11 30.19 0.62
CA GLU A 473 -0.17 30.60 -0.43
C GLU A 473 0.56 29.38 -1.03
N ASN A 474 0.94 28.44 -0.16
CA ASN A 474 1.55 27.17 -0.54
C ASN A 474 0.61 26.30 -1.40
N ALA A 475 -0.65 26.13 -0.98
CA ALA A 475 -1.62 25.32 -1.71
C ALA A 475 -1.92 25.89 -3.11
N ALA A 476 -2.18 27.20 -3.21
CA ALA A 476 -2.49 27.84 -4.49
C ALA A 476 -1.30 27.77 -5.46
N THR A 477 -0.08 27.96 -4.95
CA THR A 477 1.15 27.85 -5.74
C THR A 477 1.36 26.43 -6.24
N GLN A 478 1.17 25.44 -5.37
CA GLN A 478 1.36 24.05 -5.73
C GLN A 478 0.33 23.55 -6.75
N GLN A 479 -0.94 23.98 -6.65
CA GLN A 479 -1.97 23.62 -7.64
C GLN A 479 -1.58 24.12 -9.04
N ARG A 480 -1.13 25.37 -9.17
CA ARG A 480 -0.67 25.91 -10.47
C ARG A 480 0.51 25.13 -11.05
N ILE A 481 1.46 24.73 -10.21
CA ILE A 481 2.61 23.91 -10.62
C ILE A 481 2.12 22.54 -11.09
N LEU A 482 1.27 21.88 -10.30
CA LEU A 482 0.72 20.57 -10.62
C LEU A 482 -0.04 20.57 -11.95
N ASP A 483 -0.92 21.55 -12.17
CA ASP A 483 -1.71 21.66 -13.39
C ASP A 483 -0.81 21.83 -14.63
N ARG A 484 0.26 22.62 -14.51
CA ARG A 484 1.26 22.78 -15.59
C ARG A 484 1.99 21.47 -15.87
N GLU A 485 2.49 20.82 -14.83
CA GLU A 485 3.22 19.54 -14.96
C GLU A 485 2.36 18.45 -15.59
N VAL A 486 1.10 18.31 -15.16
CA VAL A 486 0.17 17.31 -15.71
C VAL A 486 -0.14 17.60 -17.17
N ARG A 487 -0.37 18.86 -17.56
CA ARG A 487 -0.58 19.22 -18.97
C ARG A 487 0.62 18.84 -19.84
N GLU A 488 1.83 19.15 -19.40
CA GLU A 488 3.06 18.80 -20.13
C GLU A 488 3.24 17.28 -20.24
N LEU A 489 2.97 16.54 -19.16
CA LEU A 489 3.11 15.09 -19.14
C LEU A 489 2.04 14.39 -19.98
N LYS A 490 0.81 14.92 -20.06
CA LYS A 490 -0.22 14.37 -20.96
C LYS A 490 0.18 14.42 -22.42
N LEU A 491 0.91 15.45 -22.86
CA LEU A 491 1.47 15.51 -24.21
C LEU A 491 2.56 14.45 -24.45
N ARG A 492 3.28 14.04 -23.39
CA ARG A 492 4.31 13.00 -23.50
C ARG A 492 3.74 11.57 -23.40
N PHE A 493 2.58 11.42 -22.77
CA PHE A 493 1.91 10.14 -22.51
C PHE A 493 0.46 10.20 -23.03
N GLU A 494 0.32 10.40 -24.35
CA GLU A 494 -0.96 10.74 -25.03
C GLU A 494 -2.05 9.67 -24.83
N HIS A 495 -1.69 8.40 -24.67
CA HIS A 495 -2.61 7.27 -24.52
C HIS A 495 -2.78 6.74 -23.08
N GLN A 496 -2.30 7.46 -22.06
CA GLN A 496 -2.31 6.94 -20.68
C GLN A 496 -3.73 6.69 -20.12
N ASP A 497 -4.71 7.46 -20.60
CA ASP A 497 -6.11 7.40 -20.16
C ASP A 497 -6.91 6.37 -21.00
N GLU A 498 -6.33 5.85 -22.10
CA GLU A 498 -6.88 4.79 -22.95
C GLU A 498 -6.49 3.38 -22.46
N ALA A 499 -5.55 3.27 -21.52
CA ALA A 499 -5.14 2.03 -20.87
C ALA A 499 -6.23 1.39 -19.99
N ASP A 500 -7.40 2.03 -19.89
CA ASP A 500 -8.64 1.51 -19.33
C ASP A 500 -9.47 0.72 -20.38
N THR A 501 -8.93 0.50 -21.57
CA THR A 501 -9.39 -0.60 -22.42
C THR A 501 -9.13 -1.89 -21.65
N ASP A 502 -10.17 -2.34 -20.99
CA ASP A 502 -10.31 -3.64 -20.38
C ASP A 502 -9.81 -4.68 -21.40
N TRP A 503 -8.54 -5.07 -21.30
CA TRP A 503 -7.95 -6.11 -22.14
C TRP A 503 -8.76 -7.42 -22.02
N SER A 504 -9.56 -7.57 -20.95
CA SER A 504 -10.51 -8.66 -20.79
C SER A 504 -11.77 -8.55 -21.68
N ARG A 505 -12.17 -7.36 -22.14
CA ARG A 505 -13.33 -7.15 -23.05
C ARG A 505 -12.93 -7.05 -24.51
N ALA A 506 -11.75 -6.50 -24.81
CA ALA A 506 -11.33 -6.25 -26.19
C ALA A 506 -11.16 -7.54 -27.03
N GLU A 507 -10.92 -8.70 -26.40
CA GLU A 507 -10.79 -9.98 -27.12
C GLU A 507 -12.02 -10.91 -26.99
N VAL A 508 -12.88 -10.74 -25.97
CA VAL A 508 -14.13 -11.51 -25.87
C VAL A 508 -15.12 -11.11 -26.98
N ALA A 509 -15.04 -9.87 -27.49
CA ALA A 509 -15.81 -9.44 -28.65
C ALA A 509 -15.20 -9.86 -30.01
N ALA A 510 -13.92 -10.30 -30.03
CA ALA A 510 -13.23 -10.73 -31.25
C ALA A 510 -13.35 -12.25 -31.51
N GLN A 511 -14.07 -12.98 -30.65
CA GLN A 511 -14.38 -14.40 -30.78
C GLN A 511 -15.89 -14.70 -30.70
N ALA A 512 -16.73 -13.73 -31.08
CA ALA A 512 -18.16 -13.94 -31.35
C ALA A 512 -18.42 -14.04 -32.86
#